data_AF-A0A326GNK3-F1
#
_entry.id   AF-A0A326GNK3-F1
#
_cell.length_a   1.000
_cell.length_b   1.000
_cell.length_c   1.000
_cell.angle_alpha   90.00
_cell.angle_beta   90.00
_cell.angle_gamma   90.00
#
_symmetry.space_group_name_H-M   'P 1'
#
loop_
_entity.id
_entity.type
_entity.pdbx_description
1 polymer ?
#
loop_
_entity_poly.entity_id
_entity_poly.type
_entity_poly.pdbx_seq_one_letter_code
_entity_poly.pdbx_strand_id
1 'polypeptide(L)'
;MLALALLPGAMPTGTLDVRVSDLRSTKGVIRLCLTADPKNFPGCTDDRNAVTRTFAANAGGVRIAGLGRGDYAVSVIHDENNNAKLDTFAGIPREGFGFSRNPAIRFGPPKFSAAEFPLAGDVTMQQVRIRYLL
;
A
#
# COMPACT_ATOMS: atom_id res chain seq x y z
N MET A 1 -25.60 34.25 -27.93
CA MET A 1 -25.48 33.18 -26.92
C MET A 1 -24.00 32.93 -26.70
N LEU A 2 -23.44 33.37 -25.57
CA LEU A 2 -22.04 33.12 -25.21
C LEU A 2 -21.97 31.73 -24.57
N ALA A 3 -21.34 30.77 -25.24
CA ALA A 3 -21.14 29.44 -24.69
C ALA A 3 -19.98 29.50 -23.68
N LEU A 4 -20.31 29.37 -22.39
CA LEU A 4 -19.32 29.26 -21.31
C LEU A 4 -18.78 27.82 -21.32
N ALA A 5 -17.58 27.64 -21.86
CA ALA A 5 -16.87 26.36 -21.78
C ALA A 5 -16.42 26.12 -20.33
N LEU A 6 -17.04 25.15 -19.64
CA LEU A 6 -16.51 24.67 -18.36
C LEU A 6 -15.24 23.85 -18.64
N LEU A 7 -14.09 24.41 -18.29
CA LEU A 7 -12.86 23.63 -18.18
C LEU A 7 -13.00 22.68 -16.99
N PRO A 8 -12.72 21.37 -17.13
CA PRO A 8 -12.69 20.47 -15.99
C PRO A 8 -11.62 20.94 -15.01
N GLY A 9 -12.05 21.31 -13.79
CA GLY A 9 -11.14 21.69 -12.72
C GLY A 9 -10.24 20.51 -12.35
N ALA A 10 -8.93 20.75 -12.28
CA ALA A 10 -8.00 19.73 -11.78
C ALA A 10 -8.40 19.39 -10.34
N MET A 11 -8.75 18.11 -10.10
CA MET A 11 -9.00 17.65 -8.75
C MET A 11 -7.70 17.79 -7.94
N PRO A 12 -7.75 18.28 -6.69
CA PRO A 12 -6.56 18.38 -5.87
C PRO A 12 -5.98 16.99 -5.68
N THR A 13 -4.69 16.86 -6.01
CA THR A 13 -3.92 15.63 -5.83
C THR A 13 -2.91 15.78 -4.71
N GLY A 14 -2.48 14.66 -4.15
CA GLY A 14 -1.42 14.57 -3.16
C GLY A 14 -0.38 13.53 -3.56
N THR A 15 0.69 13.50 -2.77
CA THR A 15 1.78 12.53 -2.88
C THR A 15 1.86 11.69 -1.62
N LEU A 16 2.02 10.38 -1.79
CA LEU A 16 2.24 9.44 -0.72
C LEU A 16 3.70 8.98 -0.73
N ASP A 17 4.40 9.19 0.39
CA ASP A 17 5.70 8.57 0.67
C ASP A 17 5.50 7.37 1.59
N VAL A 18 5.78 6.17 1.09
CA VAL A 18 5.78 4.96 1.91
C VAL A 18 7.20 4.57 2.23
N ARG A 19 7.51 4.46 3.51
CA ARG A 19 8.78 3.93 4.03
C ARG A 19 8.54 2.56 4.63
N VAL A 20 9.48 1.65 4.37
CA VAL A 20 9.41 0.27 4.85
C VAL A 20 10.55 0.03 5.84
N SER A 21 10.24 -0.59 6.98
CA SER A 21 11.21 -0.94 8.02
C SER A 21 11.03 -2.36 8.52
N ASP A 22 11.94 -2.81 9.38
CA ASP A 22 11.90 -4.11 10.05
C ASP A 22 11.99 -5.30 9.08
N LEU A 23 12.62 -5.09 7.93
CA LEU A 23 12.99 -6.15 7.00
C LEU A 23 14.09 -7.02 7.63
N ARG A 24 13.88 -8.34 7.67
CA ARG A 24 14.90 -9.28 8.18
C ARG A 24 16.07 -9.48 7.21
N SER A 25 15.87 -9.12 5.95
CA SER A 25 16.84 -9.21 4.87
C SER A 25 16.57 -8.12 3.83
N THR A 26 17.56 -7.84 2.98
CA THR A 26 17.42 -6.93 1.83
C THR A 26 17.25 -7.67 0.51
N LYS A 27 16.96 -8.98 0.57
CA LYS A 27 16.86 -9.85 -0.60
C LYS A 27 15.48 -9.70 -1.24
N GLY A 28 15.43 -9.66 -2.57
CA GLY A 28 14.16 -9.68 -3.29
C GLY A 28 13.51 -8.31 -3.35
N VAL A 29 12.19 -8.29 -3.34
CA VAL A 29 11.40 -7.09 -3.66
C VAL A 29 10.28 -6.85 -2.65
N ILE A 30 9.91 -5.58 -2.53
CA ILE A 30 8.69 -5.15 -1.87
C ILE A 30 7.59 -5.02 -2.92
N ARG A 31 6.47 -5.68 -2.66
CA ARG A 31 5.23 -5.52 -3.41
C ARG A 31 4.25 -4.73 -2.57
N LEU A 32 3.87 -3.56 -3.06
CA LEU A 32 2.96 -2.65 -2.40
C LEU A 32 1.63 -2.62 -3.15
N CYS A 33 0.54 -2.69 -2.39
CA CYS A 33 -0.83 -2.44 -2.83
C CYS A 33 -1.38 -1.24 -2.06
N LEU A 34 -1.87 -0.23 -2.79
CA LEU A 34 -2.57 0.94 -2.27
C LEU A 34 -3.98 0.92 -2.84
N THR A 35 -5.00 0.97 -2.00
CA THR A 35 -6.40 1.01 -2.42
C THR A 35 -7.23 1.94 -1.54
N ALA A 36 -8.29 2.51 -2.11
CA ALA A 36 -9.36 3.21 -1.39
C ALA A 36 -10.63 2.33 -1.27
N ASP A 37 -10.64 1.11 -1.82
CA ASP A 37 -11.76 0.18 -1.75
C ASP A 37 -11.54 -0.85 -0.62
N PRO A 38 -12.35 -0.81 0.45
CA PRO A 38 -12.29 -1.79 1.54
C PRO A 38 -12.46 -3.24 1.09
N LYS A 39 -13.15 -3.50 -0.03
CA LYS A 39 -13.40 -4.86 -0.53
C LYS A 39 -12.16 -5.50 -1.18
N ASN A 40 -11.27 -4.67 -1.71
CA ASN A 40 -10.06 -5.14 -2.40
C ASN A 40 -8.83 -5.11 -1.50
N PHE A 41 -8.93 -4.56 -0.30
CA PHE A 41 -7.87 -4.62 0.69
C PHE A 41 -7.82 -6.02 1.37
N PRO A 42 -6.63 -6.62 1.57
CA PRO A 42 -5.28 -6.09 1.31
C PRO A 42 -4.67 -6.50 -0.04
N GLY A 43 -5.40 -7.21 -0.90
CA GLY A 43 -4.83 -7.86 -2.09
C GLY A 43 -4.75 -7.00 -3.35
N CYS A 44 -5.50 -5.90 -3.42
CA CYS A 44 -5.74 -5.12 -4.64
C CYS A 44 -6.14 -6.02 -5.84
N THR A 45 -6.84 -7.13 -5.58
CA THR A 45 -7.27 -8.05 -6.64
C THR A 45 -8.46 -7.45 -7.36
N ASP A 46 -8.40 -7.38 -8.69
CA ASP A 46 -9.45 -6.83 -9.57
C ASP A 46 -9.86 -5.37 -9.29
N ASP A 47 -9.02 -4.61 -8.58
CA ASP A 47 -9.22 -3.20 -8.31
C ASP A 47 -8.55 -2.32 -9.38
N ARG A 48 -9.35 -1.79 -10.31
CA ARG A 48 -8.85 -0.90 -11.37
C ARG A 48 -8.33 0.44 -10.85
N ASN A 49 -8.73 0.83 -9.64
CA ASN A 49 -8.33 2.08 -9.02
C ASN A 49 -7.18 1.89 -8.02
N ALA A 50 -6.81 0.64 -7.73
CA ALA A 50 -5.65 0.35 -6.91
C ALA A 50 -4.36 0.77 -7.62
N VAL A 51 -3.39 1.18 -6.81
CA VAL A 51 -2.03 1.45 -7.25
C VAL A 51 -1.13 0.36 -6.69
N THR A 52 -0.51 -0.41 -7.57
CA THR A 52 0.51 -1.39 -7.20
C THR A 52 1.90 -0.88 -7.54
N ARG A 53 2.89 -1.19 -6.70
CA ARG A 53 4.31 -0.89 -6.95
C ARG A 53 5.17 -2.07 -6.54
N THR A 54 6.21 -2.32 -7.32
CA THR A 54 7.27 -3.27 -6.96
C THR A 54 8.60 -2.53 -6.95
N PHE A 55 9.37 -2.65 -5.88
CA PHE A 55 10.67 -2.03 -5.74
C PHE A 55 11.63 -2.92 -4.94
N ALA A 56 12.94 -2.73 -5.09
CA ALA A 56 13.93 -3.55 -4.40
C ALA A 56 13.82 -3.40 -2.87
N ALA A 57 14.00 -4.49 -2.12
CA ALA A 57 13.91 -4.47 -0.66
C ALA A 57 14.90 -3.51 0.01
N ASN A 58 16.06 -3.26 -0.61
CA ASN A 58 17.04 -2.29 -0.12
C ASN A 58 16.73 -0.82 -0.47
N ALA A 59 15.67 -0.51 -1.21
CA ALA A 59 15.34 0.88 -1.56
C ALA A 59 14.73 1.67 -0.38
N GLY A 60 14.25 0.98 0.65
CA GLY A 60 13.70 1.58 1.88
C GLY A 60 12.32 2.23 1.74
N GLY A 61 11.76 2.32 0.53
CA GLY A 61 10.43 2.89 0.30
C GLY A 61 10.14 3.28 -1.14
N VAL A 62 8.98 3.90 -1.34
CA VAL A 62 8.51 4.40 -2.65
C VAL A 62 7.70 5.69 -2.49
N ARG A 63 7.77 6.56 -3.49
CA ARG A 63 6.96 7.78 -3.61
C ARG A 63 5.92 7.60 -4.71
N ILE A 64 4.65 7.92 -4.41
CA ILE A 64 3.51 7.80 -5.32
C ILE A 64 2.81 9.16 -5.42
N ALA A 65 3.00 9.86 -6.54
CA ALA A 65 2.42 11.19 -6.78
C ALA A 65 1.13 11.11 -7.61
N GLY A 66 0.37 12.21 -7.63
CA GLY A 66 -0.82 12.34 -8.47
C GLY A 66 -2.03 11.55 -7.96
N LEU A 67 -2.06 11.23 -6.66
CA LEU A 67 -3.19 10.54 -6.04
C LEU A 67 -4.29 11.54 -5.73
N GLY A 68 -5.54 11.23 -6.06
CA GLY A 68 -6.68 12.03 -5.61
C GLY A 68 -6.75 12.05 -4.08
N ARG A 69 -7.21 13.15 -3.49
CA ARG A 69 -7.43 13.20 -2.03
C ARG A 69 -8.52 12.20 -1.61
N GLY A 70 -8.30 11.51 -0.50
CA GLY A 70 -9.22 10.49 0.01
C GLY A 70 -8.58 9.62 1.08
N ASP A 71 -9.33 8.65 1.58
CA ASP A 71 -8.83 7.66 2.52
C ASP A 71 -8.31 6.43 1.78
N TYR A 72 -7.10 6.01 2.15
CA TYR A 72 -6.40 4.91 1.52
C TYR A 72 -5.85 3.95 2.57
N ALA A 73 -5.67 2.70 2.20
CA ALA A 73 -4.87 1.74 2.95
C ALA A 73 -3.74 1.18 2.08
N VAL A 74 -2.58 0.98 2.70
CA VAL A 74 -1.41 0.32 2.12
C VAL A 74 -1.27 -1.07 2.73
N SER A 75 -1.06 -2.06 1.88
CA SER A 75 -0.50 -3.36 2.25
C SER A 75 0.83 -3.58 1.54
N VAL A 76 1.71 -4.32 2.19
CA VAL A 76 3.04 -4.63 1.69
C VAL A 76 3.34 -6.11 1.90
N ILE A 77 3.94 -6.74 0.89
CA ILE A 77 4.57 -8.06 0.96
C ILE A 77 6.06 -7.90 0.66
N HIS A 78 6.91 -8.51 1.45
CA HIS A 78 8.33 -8.67 1.16
C HIS A 78 8.58 -10.04 0.54
N ASP A 79 8.63 -10.05 -0.79
CA ASP A 79 8.80 -11.23 -1.64
C ASP A 79 10.30 -11.53 -1.79
N GLU A 80 10.81 -12.36 -0.89
CA GLU A 80 12.24 -12.66 -0.73
C GLU A 80 12.75 -13.63 -1.80
N ASN A 81 11.85 -14.43 -2.39
CA ASN A 81 12.18 -15.39 -3.46
C ASN A 81 11.76 -14.92 -4.86
N ASN A 82 11.09 -13.77 -4.96
CA ASN A 82 10.62 -13.11 -6.16
C ASN A 82 9.65 -13.95 -7.02
N ASN A 83 8.79 -14.74 -6.38
CA ASN A 83 7.82 -15.61 -7.07
C ASN A 83 6.45 -14.96 -7.32
N ALA A 84 6.29 -13.71 -6.90
CA ALA A 84 5.07 -12.91 -7.01
C ALA A 84 3.87 -13.39 -6.19
N LYS A 85 4.10 -14.20 -5.17
CA LYS A 85 3.05 -14.76 -4.31
C LYS A 85 3.42 -14.54 -2.85
N LEU A 86 2.42 -14.34 -2.02
CA LEU A 86 2.60 -14.50 -0.58
C LEU A 86 2.64 -15.99 -0.27
N ASP A 87 3.84 -16.55 -0.10
CA ASP A 87 3.97 -17.96 0.27
C ASP A 87 3.41 -18.21 1.67
N THR A 88 2.58 -19.24 1.80
CA THR A 88 1.96 -19.61 3.08
C THR A 88 2.20 -21.08 3.40
N PHE A 89 2.29 -21.40 4.69
CA PHE A 89 2.29 -22.76 5.22
C PHE A 89 1.14 -22.89 6.23
N ALA A 90 0.18 -23.77 5.95
CA ALA A 90 -1.05 -23.90 6.74
C ALA A 90 -1.77 -22.54 6.99
N GLY A 91 -1.76 -21.65 5.99
CA GLY A 91 -2.35 -20.30 6.07
C GLY A 91 -1.48 -19.25 6.76
N ILE A 92 -0.30 -19.60 7.25
CA ILE A 92 0.66 -18.69 7.88
C ILE A 92 1.67 -18.20 6.83
N PRO A 93 1.80 -16.87 6.61
CA PRO A 93 2.84 -16.30 5.75
C PRO A 93 4.25 -16.74 6.13
N ARG A 94 5.01 -17.22 5.13
CA ARG A 94 6.45 -17.50 5.24
C ARG A 94 7.31 -16.28 4.91
N GLU A 95 6.72 -15.32 4.23
CA GLU A 95 7.33 -14.06 3.82
C GLU A 95 6.87 -12.90 4.71
N GLY A 96 7.58 -11.78 4.60
CA GLY A 96 7.27 -10.59 5.38
C GLY A 96 6.02 -9.89 4.85
N PHE A 97 5.22 -9.32 5.74
CA PHE A 97 4.08 -8.48 5.36
C PHE A 97 3.93 -7.27 6.28
N GLY A 98 3.25 -6.24 5.82
CA GLY A 98 2.98 -5.04 6.61
C GLY A 98 1.78 -4.26 6.09
N PHE A 99 1.29 -3.33 6.91
CA PHE A 99 0.14 -2.48 6.58
C PHE A 99 0.37 -1.05 7.06
N SER A 100 -0.24 -0.07 6.40
CA SER A 100 -0.31 1.31 6.93
C SER A 100 -0.95 1.33 8.32
N ARG A 101 -0.58 2.34 9.12
CA ARG A 101 -0.93 2.48 10.55
C ARG A 101 -0.48 1.36 11.48
N ASN A 102 0.15 0.31 10.96
CA ASN A 102 0.75 -0.79 11.73
C ASN A 102 -0.18 -1.38 12.80
N PRO A 103 -1.43 -1.77 12.45
CA PRO A 103 -2.38 -2.32 13.41
C PRO A 103 -1.85 -3.59 14.08
N ALA A 104 -2.38 -3.90 15.26
CA ALA A 104 -2.12 -5.19 15.88
C ALA A 104 -2.70 -6.33 15.02
N ILE A 105 -1.88 -7.32 14.70
CA ILE A 105 -2.28 -8.48 13.92
C ILE A 105 -2.67 -9.60 14.88
N ARG A 106 -3.86 -10.17 14.67
CA ARG A 106 -4.39 -11.30 15.45
C ARG A 106 -4.64 -12.48 14.51
N PHE A 107 -5.87 -12.59 14.00
CA PHE A 107 -6.27 -13.62 13.07
C PHE A 107 -6.51 -13.02 11.69
N GLY A 108 -5.69 -13.41 10.71
CA GLY A 108 -5.78 -12.93 9.33
C GLY A 108 -5.35 -11.47 9.15
N PRO A 109 -5.54 -10.92 7.93
CA PRO A 109 -5.28 -9.53 7.65
C PRO A 109 -6.22 -8.60 8.43
N PRO A 110 -5.78 -7.37 8.75
CA PRO A 110 -6.63 -6.38 9.42
C PRO A 110 -7.78 -5.94 8.50
N LYS A 111 -8.83 -5.37 9.08
CA LYS A 111 -9.85 -4.64 8.30
C LYS A 111 -9.25 -3.37 7.70
N PHE A 112 -9.79 -2.93 6.56
CA PHE A 112 -9.41 -1.66 5.93
C PHE A 112 -9.38 -0.50 6.92
N SER A 113 -10.41 -0.34 7.75
CA SER A 113 -10.52 0.76 8.72
C SER A 113 -9.42 0.79 9.79
N ALA A 114 -8.74 -0.34 10.03
CA ALA A 114 -7.60 -0.41 10.93
C ALA A 114 -6.28 0.03 10.26
N ALA A 115 -6.25 0.06 8.93
CA ALA A 115 -5.10 0.45 8.12
C ALA A 115 -5.32 1.77 7.34
N GLU A 116 -6.56 2.26 7.22
CA GLU A 116 -6.90 3.45 6.44
C GLU A 116 -6.32 4.73 7.03
N PHE A 117 -5.83 5.62 6.17
CA PHE A 117 -5.33 6.94 6.53
C PHE A 117 -5.76 7.98 5.49
N PRO A 118 -5.94 9.25 5.91
CA PRO A 118 -6.31 10.32 4.98
C PRO A 118 -5.09 10.80 4.18
N LEU A 119 -5.25 10.91 2.86
CA LEU A 119 -4.38 11.65 1.96
C LEU A 119 -4.97 13.06 1.75
N ALA A 120 -4.77 13.95 2.72
CA ALA A 120 -5.41 15.27 2.73
C ALA A 120 -4.51 16.43 2.26
N GLY A 121 -3.19 16.27 2.31
CA GLY A 121 -2.21 17.31 1.97
C GLY A 121 -1.38 16.98 0.74
N ASP A 122 -0.43 17.87 0.42
CA ASP A 122 0.44 17.73 -0.75
C ASP A 122 1.39 16.52 -0.63
N VAL A 123 1.85 16.24 0.59
CA VAL A 123 2.69 15.09 0.92
C VAL A 123 2.18 14.44 2.20
N THR A 124 1.90 13.15 2.14
CA THR A 124 1.57 12.30 3.29
C THR A 124 2.62 11.21 3.41
N MET A 125 3.12 10.98 4.62
CA MET A 125 4.11 9.93 4.89
C MET A 125 3.45 8.77 5.62
N GLN A 126 3.79 7.54 5.23
CA GLN A 126 3.40 6.32 5.91
C GLN A 126 4.63 5.45 6.18
N GLN A 127 4.87 5.12 7.44
CA GLN A 127 5.84 4.10 7.84
C GLN A 127 5.12 2.76 7.96
N VAL A 128 5.55 1.77 7.18
CA VAL A 128 5.07 0.39 7.24
C VAL A 128 6.15 -0.49 7.86
N ARG A 129 5.84 -1.09 9.01
CA ARG A 129 6.70 -2.05 9.69
C ARG A 129 6.39 -3.45 9.21
N ILE A 130 7.39 -4.13 8.68
CA ILE A 130 7.26 -5.52 8.22
C ILE A 130 7.26 -6.44 9.43
N ARG A 131 6.39 -7.46 9.36
CA ARG A 131 6.30 -8.55 10.32
C ARG A 131 6.54 -9.86 9.60
N TYR A 132 7.20 -10.76 10.30
CA TYR A 132 7.40 -12.15 9.91
C TYR A 132 6.82 -13.04 11.00
N LEU A 133 6.13 -14.10 10.61
CA LEU A 133 5.55 -15.06 11.56
C LEU A 133 6.34 -16.36 11.65
N LEU A 134 7.29 -16.57 10.73
CA LEU A 134 8.14 -17.74 10.57
C LEU A 134 9.58 -17.32 10.27
#